data_AF-A0A106QCV3-F1
#
_entry.id   AF-A0A106QCV3-F1
#
_cell.length_a   1.000
_cell.length_b   1.000
_cell.length_c   1.000
_cell.angle_alpha   90.00
_cell.angle_beta   90.00
_cell.angle_gamma   90.00
#
_symmetry.space_group_name_H-M   'P 1'
#
loop_
_entity.id
_entity.type
_entity.pdbx_description
1 polymer ?
#
loop_
_entity_poly.entity_id
_entity_poly.type
_entity_poly.pdbx_seq_one_letter_code
_entity_poly.pdbx_strand_id
1 'polypeptide(L)'
;MQLGRETPFYEVAFRGMVYRVLTRPIDGQPALMSSYNVKYELVRTAAPGLRSDGHYLAKPTAVPNTPRALIAELQVLLDASLQDILENAYSIFHYRLDHKAQYPDTMTPAGYTLREVLLGSVDDEGNLRCLYETPKGTNVELWTLFLRALDRKSPKLTSYVQSSMAVKEFGESGYAAMREAVRLRALSASAGAIPSWNRFLDVFPVASHSSAPVTRDVGCNASLL
;
A
#
# COMPACT_ATOMS: atom_id res chain seq x y z
N MET A 1 -15.18 20.83 -17.43
CA MET A 1 -15.82 20.66 -16.11
C MET A 1 -14.69 20.69 -15.08
N GLN A 2 -14.73 21.64 -14.16
CA GLN A 2 -13.67 21.85 -13.17
C GLN A 2 -13.88 20.89 -11.99
N LEU A 3 -12.82 20.24 -11.53
CA LEU A 3 -12.81 19.46 -10.29
C LEU A 3 -12.75 20.44 -9.11
N GLY A 4 -13.48 20.20 -8.03
CA GLY A 4 -13.51 21.13 -6.91
C GLY A 4 -14.21 20.68 -5.63
N ARG A 5 -14.82 19.48 -5.60
CA ARG A 5 -15.46 18.93 -4.38
C ARG A 5 -15.27 17.42 -4.22
N GLU A 6 -14.44 16.82 -5.06
CA GLU A 6 -14.27 15.38 -5.10
C GLU A 6 -13.18 14.91 -4.14
N THR A 7 -13.42 13.77 -3.49
CA THR A 7 -12.45 13.15 -2.59
C THR A 7 -11.76 12.00 -3.33
N PRO A 8 -10.41 11.93 -3.38
CA PRO A 8 -9.73 10.83 -4.03
C PRO A 8 -9.90 9.53 -3.25
N PHE A 9 -10.27 8.46 -3.96
CA PHE A 9 -10.18 7.07 -3.50
C PHE A 9 -8.79 6.49 -3.80
N TYR A 10 -8.24 6.81 -4.97
CA TYR A 10 -6.85 6.56 -5.30
C TYR A 10 -6.35 7.60 -6.30
N GLU A 11 -5.03 7.77 -6.33
CA GLU A 11 -4.31 8.59 -7.30
C GLU A 11 -3.04 7.84 -7.68
N VAL A 12 -2.95 7.44 -8.96
CA VAL A 12 -1.85 6.65 -9.49
C VAL A 12 -1.21 7.38 -10.65
N ALA A 13 0.07 7.70 -10.53
CA ALA A 13 0.88 8.21 -11.61
C ALA A 13 1.42 7.06 -12.44
N PHE A 14 1.24 7.12 -13.77
CA PHE A 14 1.77 6.14 -14.71
C PHE A 14 2.04 6.84 -16.05
N ARG A 15 3.27 6.70 -16.56
CA ARG A 15 3.71 7.23 -17.88
C ARG A 15 3.29 8.69 -18.14
N GLY A 16 3.55 9.57 -17.18
CA GLY A 16 3.29 11.02 -17.30
C GLY A 16 1.83 11.44 -17.06
N MET A 17 0.93 10.48 -16.83
CA MET A 17 -0.47 10.74 -16.51
C MET A 17 -0.78 10.38 -15.05
N VAL A 18 -1.71 11.10 -14.43
CA VAL A 18 -2.29 10.74 -13.14
C VAL A 18 -3.71 10.26 -13.35
N TYR A 19 -3.96 9.01 -12.96
CA TYR A 19 -5.26 8.37 -12.97
C TYR A 19 -5.85 8.42 -11.58
N ARG A 20 -7.08 8.92 -11.47
CA ARG A 20 -7.77 9.05 -10.19
C ARG A 20 -9.15 8.43 -10.27
N VAL A 21 -9.53 7.73 -9.22
CA VAL A 21 -10.94 7.57 -8.89
C VAL A 21 -11.26 8.51 -7.76
N LEU A 22 -12.31 9.28 -7.95
CA LEU A 22 -12.78 10.28 -7.01
C LEU A 22 -14.24 9.97 -6.67
N THR A 23 -14.65 10.26 -5.43
CA THR A 23 -16.07 10.35 -5.08
C THR A 23 -16.55 11.77 -5.18
N ARG A 24 -17.76 11.93 -5.70
CA ARG A 24 -18.47 13.21 -5.68
C ARG A 24 -19.93 13.01 -5.29
N PRO A 25 -20.58 13.98 -4.64
CA PRO A 25 -22.01 13.92 -4.40
C PRO A 25 -22.77 13.79 -5.73
N ILE A 26 -23.79 12.93 -5.77
CA ILE A 26 -24.68 12.83 -6.94
C ILE A 26 -25.44 14.15 -7.11
N ASP A 27 -25.51 14.64 -8.34
CA ASP A 27 -26.23 15.85 -8.71
C ASP A 27 -27.72 15.79 -8.31
N GLY A 28 -28.30 16.94 -7.95
CA GLY A 28 -29.71 17.06 -7.59
C GLY A 28 -30.06 16.72 -6.14
N GLN A 29 -29.06 16.50 -5.27
CA GLN A 29 -29.30 16.29 -3.84
C GLN A 29 -29.53 17.62 -3.08
N PRO A 30 -30.49 17.66 -2.13
CA PRO A 30 -30.74 18.83 -1.29
C PRO A 30 -29.49 19.29 -0.53
N ALA A 31 -29.23 20.60 -0.53
CA ALA A 31 -28.06 21.20 0.13
C ALA A 31 -28.02 21.02 1.67
N LEU A 32 -29.14 20.63 2.28
CA LEU A 32 -29.34 20.46 3.74
C LEU A 32 -29.45 18.98 4.16
N MET A 33 -28.92 18.04 3.37
CA MET A 33 -28.83 16.66 3.81
C MET A 33 -27.75 16.49 4.88
N SER A 34 -28.05 15.73 5.94
CA SER A 34 -27.01 15.31 6.89
C SER A 34 -25.95 14.51 6.13
N SER A 35 -24.69 14.61 6.56
CA SER A 35 -23.54 13.93 5.94
C SER A 35 -23.75 12.42 5.76
N TYR A 36 -24.57 11.80 6.62
CA TYR A 36 -24.93 10.38 6.57
C TYR A 36 -25.87 9.99 5.44
N ASN A 37 -26.61 10.94 4.87
CA ASN A 37 -27.58 10.66 3.82
C ASN A 37 -27.07 11.03 2.42
N VAL A 38 -25.95 11.74 2.31
CA VAL A 38 -25.39 12.16 1.03
C VAL A 38 -24.98 10.92 0.23
N LYS A 39 -25.59 10.74 -0.95
CA LYS A 39 -25.20 9.71 -1.91
C LYS A 39 -24.01 10.19 -2.73
N TYR A 40 -23.05 9.31 -2.93
CA TYR A 40 -21.87 9.59 -3.74
C TYR A 40 -21.88 8.73 -4.99
N GLU A 41 -21.36 9.27 -6.09
CA GLU A 41 -20.95 8.48 -7.24
C GLU A 41 -19.43 8.48 -7.37
N LEU A 42 -18.92 7.44 -8.02
CA LEU A 42 -17.53 7.35 -8.42
C LEU A 42 -17.35 7.96 -9.80
N VAL A 43 -16.28 8.72 -9.94
CA VAL A 43 -15.82 9.23 -11.22
C VAL A 43 -14.37 8.88 -11.42
N ARG A 44 -14.00 8.62 -12.68
CA ARG A 44 -12.62 8.37 -13.08
C ARG A 44 -12.10 9.55 -13.86
N THR A 45 -10.87 9.95 -13.58
CA THR A 45 -10.19 11.04 -14.30
C THR A 45 -8.78 10.65 -14.70
N ALA A 46 -8.28 11.24 -15.78
CA ALA A 46 -6.89 11.19 -16.19
C ALA A 46 -6.37 12.60 -16.45
N ALA A 47 -5.21 12.93 -15.89
CA ALA A 47 -4.62 14.26 -15.99
C ALA A 47 -3.15 14.20 -16.44
N PRO A 48 -2.70 15.13 -17.31
CA PRO A 48 -1.29 15.28 -17.62
C PRO A 48 -0.58 15.94 -16.42
N GLY A 49 0.01 15.11 -15.55
CA GLY A 49 0.75 15.55 -14.37
C GLY A 49 -0.09 15.72 -13.08
N LEU A 50 0.62 16.01 -11.99
CA LEU A 50 0.13 15.92 -10.60
C LEU A 50 -0.98 16.90 -10.24
N ARG A 51 -0.92 18.13 -10.77
CA ARG A 51 -1.78 19.24 -10.35
C ARG A 51 -2.76 19.70 -11.42
N SER A 52 -2.89 18.93 -12.50
CA SER A 52 -3.87 19.21 -13.55
C SER A 52 -5.21 18.56 -13.21
N ASP A 53 -6.31 19.27 -13.51
CA ASP A 53 -7.67 18.78 -13.35
C ASP A 53 -7.98 17.58 -14.26
N GLY A 54 -7.28 17.46 -15.39
CA GLY A 54 -7.47 16.35 -16.32
C GLY A 54 -8.84 16.33 -17.00
N HIS A 55 -9.23 15.14 -17.45
CA HIS A 55 -10.52 14.88 -18.10
C HIS A 55 -11.17 13.62 -17.54
N TYR A 56 -12.50 13.55 -17.65
CA TYR A 56 -13.27 12.38 -17.24
C TYR A 56 -13.05 11.21 -18.19
N LEU A 57 -13.00 10.01 -17.61
CA LEU A 57 -13.02 8.74 -18.31
C LEU A 57 -14.35 8.02 -18.09
N ALA A 58 -14.52 6.87 -18.73
CA ALA A 58 -15.63 5.98 -18.44
C ALA A 58 -15.71 5.68 -16.93
N LYS A 59 -16.93 5.73 -16.38
CA LYS A 59 -17.17 5.52 -14.95
C LYS A 59 -16.62 4.14 -14.52
N PRO A 60 -16.05 4.03 -13.31
CA PRO A 60 -15.61 2.75 -12.80
C PRO A 60 -16.83 1.86 -12.51
N THR A 61 -16.71 0.57 -12.79
CA THR A 61 -17.77 -0.43 -12.56
C THR A 61 -17.85 -0.87 -11.11
N ALA A 62 -16.76 -0.73 -10.35
CA ALA A 62 -16.67 -1.05 -8.93
C ALA A 62 -15.63 -0.15 -8.23
N VAL A 63 -15.67 -0.10 -6.90
CA VAL A 63 -14.61 0.52 -6.08
C VAL A 63 -13.47 -0.49 -5.93
N PRO A 64 -12.23 -0.14 -6.26
CA PRO A 64 -11.09 -0.98 -5.92
C PRO A 64 -10.72 -0.80 -4.45
N ASN A 65 -11.39 -1.53 -3.56
CA ASN A 65 -11.16 -1.46 -2.12
C ASN A 65 -10.09 -2.44 -1.61
N THR A 66 -9.41 -3.16 -2.51
CA THR A 66 -8.30 -4.05 -2.19
C THR A 66 -7.14 -3.82 -3.18
N PRO A 67 -5.89 -4.14 -2.79
CA PRO A 67 -4.75 -4.10 -3.71
C PRO A 67 -5.02 -4.85 -5.03
N ARG A 68 -5.63 -6.03 -4.95
CA ARG A 68 -5.95 -6.85 -6.12
C ARG A 68 -6.99 -6.21 -7.02
N ALA A 69 -8.05 -5.63 -6.44
CA ALA A 69 -9.07 -4.93 -7.21
C ALA A 69 -8.51 -3.66 -7.88
N LEU A 70 -7.62 -2.92 -7.19
CA LEU A 70 -6.94 -1.75 -7.77
C LEU A 70 -6.10 -2.14 -8.97
N ILE A 71 -5.26 -3.16 -8.83
CA ILE A 71 -4.40 -3.64 -9.91
C ILE A 71 -5.23 -4.13 -11.10
N ALA A 72 -6.29 -4.91 -10.86
CA ALA A 72 -7.18 -5.35 -11.93
C ALA A 72 -7.85 -4.18 -12.67
N GLU A 73 -8.27 -3.14 -11.94
CA GLU A 73 -8.79 -1.93 -12.56
C GLU A 73 -7.74 -1.21 -13.41
N LEU A 74 -6.53 -1.06 -12.89
CA LEU A 74 -5.42 -0.41 -13.59
C LEU A 74 -4.99 -1.18 -14.85
N GLN A 75 -5.02 -2.51 -14.85
CA GLN A 75 -4.72 -3.31 -16.05
C GLN A 75 -5.67 -3.00 -17.20
N VAL A 76 -6.97 -2.89 -16.90
CA VAL A 76 -7.99 -2.53 -17.89
C VAL A 76 -7.84 -1.07 -18.32
N LEU A 77 -7.59 -0.17 -17.37
CA LEU A 77 -7.53 1.27 -17.63
C LEU A 77 -6.30 1.69 -18.43
N LEU A 78 -5.15 1.11 -18.10
CA LEU A 78 -3.84 1.49 -18.64
C LEU A 78 -3.45 0.67 -19.85
N ASP A 79 -4.19 -0.41 -20.15
CA ASP A 79 -3.81 -1.43 -21.13
C ASP A 79 -2.36 -1.89 -20.93
N ALA A 80 -2.05 -2.26 -19.68
CA ALA A 80 -0.69 -2.56 -19.23
C ALA A 80 -0.62 -3.89 -18.49
N SER A 81 0.53 -4.55 -18.58
CA SER A 81 0.76 -5.81 -17.87
C SER A 81 0.85 -5.57 -16.36
N LEU A 82 0.59 -6.63 -15.58
CA LEU A 82 0.74 -6.60 -14.13
C LEU A 82 2.14 -6.13 -13.72
N GLN A 83 3.17 -6.69 -14.35
CA GLN A 83 4.56 -6.35 -14.05
C GLN A 83 4.86 -4.88 -14.34
N ASP A 84 4.42 -4.36 -15.49
CA ASP A 84 4.62 -2.97 -15.87
C ASP A 84 3.94 -2.01 -14.90
N ILE A 85 2.73 -2.35 -14.44
CA ILE A 85 2.03 -1.55 -13.42
C ILE A 85 2.79 -1.56 -12.09
N LEU A 86 3.22 -2.73 -11.61
CA LEU A 86 3.93 -2.79 -10.33
C LEU A 86 5.24 -1.99 -10.36
N GLU A 87 5.97 -2.03 -11.48
CA GLU A 87 7.28 -1.38 -11.62
C GLU A 87 7.19 0.11 -11.96
N ASN A 88 6.19 0.54 -12.73
CA ASN A 88 6.14 1.89 -13.30
C ASN A 88 4.96 2.73 -12.84
N ALA A 89 4.04 2.19 -12.05
CA ALA A 89 2.95 2.95 -11.44
C ALA A 89 3.30 3.38 -10.02
N TYR A 90 2.99 4.64 -9.69
CA TYR A 90 3.31 5.25 -8.41
C TYR A 90 2.04 5.73 -7.71
N SER A 91 1.88 5.36 -6.45
CA SER A 91 0.75 5.82 -5.65
C SER A 91 0.98 7.22 -5.10
N ILE A 92 0.45 8.22 -5.80
CA ILE A 92 0.43 9.61 -5.35
C ILE A 92 -0.47 9.77 -4.12
N PHE A 93 -1.54 8.97 -4.02
CA PHE A 93 -2.45 8.99 -2.89
C PHE A 93 -1.73 8.71 -1.56
N HIS A 94 -1.05 7.58 -1.45
CA HIS A 94 -0.27 7.24 -0.26
C HIS A 94 0.86 8.24 0.03
N TYR A 95 1.53 8.78 -0.99
CA TYR A 95 2.48 9.87 -0.77
C TYR A 95 1.82 11.05 -0.05
N ARG A 96 0.66 11.48 -0.54
CA ARG A 96 -0.10 12.60 0.04
C ARG A 96 -0.54 12.30 1.47
N LEU A 97 -0.96 11.07 1.79
CA LEU A 97 -1.31 10.68 3.16
C LEU A 97 -0.11 10.85 4.10
N ASP A 98 1.07 10.36 3.71
CA ASP A 98 2.29 10.47 4.51
C ASP A 98 2.82 11.91 4.60
N HIS A 99 2.52 12.77 3.63
CA HIS A 99 3.07 14.12 3.49
C HIS A 99 2.01 15.22 3.66
N LYS A 100 1.03 15.03 4.54
CA LYS A 100 0.03 16.08 4.92
C LYS A 100 -0.71 16.66 3.70
N ALA A 101 -1.16 15.78 2.82
CA ALA A 101 -1.86 16.07 1.56
C ALA A 101 -1.05 16.80 0.48
N GLN A 102 0.26 16.99 0.67
CA GLN A 102 1.14 17.63 -0.33
C GLN A 102 1.42 16.71 -1.52
N TYR A 103 1.35 17.26 -2.73
CA TYR A 103 1.79 16.56 -3.93
C TYR A 103 3.32 16.42 -3.93
N PRO A 104 3.86 15.31 -4.46
CA PRO A 104 5.29 15.18 -4.70
C PRO A 104 5.76 16.18 -5.76
N ASP A 105 7.07 16.40 -5.83
CA ASP A 105 7.66 17.25 -6.87
C ASP A 105 7.82 16.51 -8.21
N THR A 106 7.69 15.19 -8.21
CA THR A 106 7.84 14.32 -9.38
C THR A 106 6.72 13.30 -9.48
N MET A 107 6.49 12.78 -10.69
CA MET A 107 5.54 11.69 -10.95
C MET A 107 6.03 10.32 -10.45
N THR A 108 7.29 10.23 -10.03
CA THR A 108 7.97 8.99 -9.64
C THR A 108 8.56 9.12 -8.22
N PRO A 109 7.75 9.42 -7.19
CA PRO A 109 8.24 9.55 -5.82
C PRO A 109 8.86 8.24 -5.33
N ALA A 110 10.09 8.30 -4.82
CA ALA A 110 10.83 7.13 -4.33
C ALA A 110 10.12 6.46 -3.15
N GLY A 111 10.04 5.13 -3.16
CA GLY A 111 9.36 4.35 -2.11
C GLY A 111 7.84 4.25 -2.27
N TYR A 112 7.27 4.84 -3.34
CA TYR A 112 5.84 4.89 -3.60
C TYR A 112 5.42 4.20 -4.89
N THR A 113 6.27 3.34 -5.49
CA THR A 113 5.79 2.45 -6.55
C THR A 113 4.69 1.54 -5.99
N LEU A 114 3.74 1.11 -6.84
CA LEU A 114 2.69 0.18 -6.39
C LEU A 114 3.26 -1.13 -5.87
N ARG A 115 4.40 -1.59 -6.42
CA ARG A 115 5.15 -2.73 -5.88
C ARG A 115 5.54 -2.53 -4.41
N GLU A 116 6.13 -1.39 -4.09
CA GLU A 116 6.60 -1.09 -2.73
C GLU A 116 5.42 -0.86 -1.78
N VAL A 117 4.44 -0.07 -2.21
CA VAL A 117 3.29 0.33 -1.39
C VAL A 117 2.42 -0.85 -1.04
N LEU A 118 2.07 -1.68 -2.03
CA LEU A 118 1.19 -2.83 -1.86
C LEU A 118 1.94 -4.08 -1.37
N LEU A 119 3.27 -4.00 -1.20
CA LEU A 119 4.14 -5.15 -1.02
C LEU A 119 3.82 -6.25 -2.05
N GLY A 120 3.65 -5.83 -3.29
CA GLY A 120 3.22 -6.68 -4.39
C GLY A 120 4.39 -7.37 -5.08
N SER A 121 4.20 -8.63 -5.45
CA SER A 121 5.08 -9.35 -6.37
C SER A 121 4.23 -10.14 -7.38
N VAL A 122 4.89 -10.63 -8.42
CA VAL A 122 4.27 -11.56 -9.38
C VAL A 122 4.79 -12.96 -9.04
N ASP A 123 3.91 -13.96 -8.98
CA ASP A 123 4.32 -15.36 -8.86
C ASP A 123 4.73 -15.97 -10.21
N ASP A 124 5.18 -17.22 -10.20
CA ASP A 124 5.68 -17.91 -11.41
C ASP A 124 4.56 -18.13 -12.44
N GLU A 125 3.31 -18.12 -12.00
CA GLU A 125 2.10 -18.23 -12.83
C GLU A 125 1.59 -16.86 -13.34
N GLY A 126 2.23 -15.75 -12.98
CA GLY A 126 1.85 -14.42 -13.43
C GLY A 126 0.75 -13.73 -12.61
N ASN A 127 0.39 -14.26 -11.44
CA ASN A 127 -0.62 -13.67 -10.56
C ASN A 127 -0.01 -12.67 -9.57
N LEU A 128 -0.83 -11.71 -9.13
CA LEU A 128 -0.46 -10.79 -8.06
C LEU A 128 -0.43 -11.54 -6.72
N ARG A 129 0.74 -11.53 -6.09
CA ARG A 129 0.96 -11.94 -4.71
C ARG A 129 1.18 -10.69 -3.83
N CYS A 130 0.42 -10.57 -2.75
CA CYS A 130 0.60 -9.49 -1.78
C CYS A 130 1.25 -10.03 -0.50
N LEU A 131 2.39 -9.48 -0.08
CA LEU A 131 3.06 -9.90 1.16
C LEU A 131 2.32 -9.43 2.42
N TYR A 132 1.23 -8.67 2.28
CA TYR A 132 0.30 -8.49 3.39
C TYR A 132 -0.39 -9.78 3.80
N GLU A 133 -0.46 -10.81 2.95
CA GLU A 133 -1.02 -12.11 3.30
C GLU A 133 -0.03 -12.92 4.16
N THR A 134 -0.53 -13.69 5.12
CA THR A 134 0.34 -14.49 6.00
C THR A 134 0.91 -15.69 5.22
N PRO A 135 2.24 -15.85 5.12
CA PRO A 135 2.83 -17.00 4.43
C PRO A 135 2.43 -18.31 5.09
N LYS A 136 2.28 -19.37 4.28
CA LYS A 136 1.92 -20.70 4.76
C LYS A 136 2.95 -21.20 5.78
N GLY A 137 2.46 -21.64 6.95
CA GLY A 137 3.29 -22.16 8.03
C GLY A 137 3.88 -21.10 8.96
N THR A 138 3.62 -19.81 8.71
CA THR A 138 4.04 -18.72 9.59
C THR A 138 2.95 -18.39 10.60
N ASN A 139 3.33 -18.14 11.85
CA ASN A 139 2.39 -17.67 12.88
C ASN A 139 1.82 -16.29 12.48
N VAL A 140 0.48 -16.18 12.50
CA VAL A 140 -0.24 -14.97 12.05
C VAL A 140 0.08 -13.74 12.91
N GLU A 141 0.22 -13.91 14.22
CA GLU A 141 0.53 -12.81 15.14
C GLU A 141 1.95 -12.29 14.92
N LEU A 142 2.94 -13.20 14.84
CA LEU A 142 4.32 -12.83 14.53
C LEU A 142 4.43 -12.13 13.17
N TRP A 143 3.71 -12.63 12.15
CA TRP A 143 3.66 -11.96 10.85
C TRP A 143 3.06 -10.55 10.94
N THR A 144 1.98 -10.40 11.69
CA THR A 144 1.34 -9.10 11.90
C THR A 144 2.29 -8.12 12.61
N LEU A 145 3.04 -8.58 13.61
CA LEU A 145 4.03 -7.76 14.32
C LEU A 145 5.23 -7.41 13.42
N PHE A 146 5.67 -8.33 12.57
CA PHE A 146 6.68 -8.06 11.54
C PHE A 146 6.21 -6.94 10.60
N LEU A 147 5.00 -7.06 10.04
CA LEU A 147 4.44 -6.04 9.16
C LEU A 147 4.32 -4.67 9.88
N ARG A 148 3.96 -4.65 11.17
CA ARG A 148 3.92 -3.39 11.96
C ARG A 148 5.31 -2.77 12.11
N ALA A 149 6.33 -3.60 12.37
CA ALA A 149 7.71 -3.13 12.44
C ALA A 149 8.18 -2.60 11.08
N LEU A 150 7.73 -3.23 9.99
CA LEU A 150 8.07 -2.90 8.61
C LEU A 150 7.51 -1.53 8.22
N ASP A 151 6.24 -1.27 8.53
CA ASP A 151 5.60 0.03 8.25
C ASP A 151 6.20 1.15 9.09
N ARG A 152 6.63 0.86 10.33
CA ARG A 152 7.39 1.81 11.17
C ARG A 152 8.82 2.05 10.69
N LYS A 153 9.25 1.38 9.61
CA LYS A 153 10.61 1.45 9.05
C LYS A 153 11.68 1.19 10.11
N SER A 154 11.47 0.20 10.97
CA SER A 154 12.40 -0.08 12.05
C SER A 154 13.78 -0.48 11.51
N PRO A 155 14.87 0.24 11.89
CA PRO A 155 16.20 -0.01 11.32
C PRO A 155 16.83 -1.34 11.77
N LYS A 156 16.20 -2.01 12.75
CA LYS A 156 16.60 -3.32 13.26
C LYS A 156 16.09 -4.48 12.40
N LEU A 157 15.11 -4.26 11.52
CA LEU A 157 14.49 -5.33 10.72
C LEU A 157 15.47 -5.98 9.76
N THR A 158 16.28 -5.17 9.08
CA THR A 158 17.27 -5.68 8.12
C THR A 158 18.27 -6.61 8.81
N SER A 159 18.75 -6.24 10.00
CA SER A 159 19.64 -7.09 10.80
C SER A 159 18.95 -8.35 11.32
N TYR A 160 17.66 -8.27 11.73
CA TYR A 160 16.94 -9.43 12.26
C TYR A 160 16.67 -10.46 11.16
N VAL A 161 16.28 -10.00 9.97
CA VAL A 161 16.06 -10.85 8.79
C VAL A 161 17.35 -11.52 8.29
N GLN A 162 18.52 -11.06 8.71
CA GLN A 162 19.79 -11.74 8.44
C GLN A 162 20.17 -12.76 9.52
N SER A 163 19.46 -12.79 10.66
CA SER A 163 19.70 -13.75 11.73
C SER A 163 19.14 -15.13 11.41
N SER A 164 19.77 -16.18 11.94
CA SER A 164 19.24 -17.55 11.84
C SER A 164 17.94 -17.75 12.61
N MET A 165 17.60 -16.84 13.55
CA MET A 165 16.34 -16.89 14.28
C MET A 165 15.13 -16.59 13.40
N ALA A 166 15.28 -15.73 12.39
CA ALA A 166 14.18 -15.40 11.48
C ALA A 166 13.65 -16.65 10.75
N VAL A 167 14.54 -17.52 10.26
CA VAL A 167 14.17 -18.81 9.64
C VAL A 167 13.48 -19.73 10.66
N LYS A 168 14.01 -19.78 11.89
CA LYS A 168 13.49 -20.65 12.96
C LYS A 168 12.08 -20.24 13.42
N GLU A 169 11.79 -18.95 13.54
CA GLU A 169 10.50 -18.45 14.05
C GLU A 169 9.43 -18.30 12.97
N PHE A 170 9.81 -17.99 11.73
CA PHE A 170 8.87 -17.72 10.64
C PHE A 170 8.76 -18.86 9.63
N GLY A 171 9.66 -19.85 9.68
CA GLY A 171 9.82 -20.89 8.67
C GLY A 171 10.41 -20.35 7.36
N GLU A 172 10.76 -21.25 6.44
CA GLU A 172 11.39 -20.90 5.15
C GLU A 172 10.52 -19.93 4.31
N SER A 173 9.23 -20.22 4.18
CA SER A 173 8.29 -19.39 3.42
C SER A 173 8.12 -18.00 4.04
N GLY A 174 8.03 -17.93 5.37
CA GLY A 174 7.92 -16.66 6.09
C GLY A 174 9.21 -15.85 5.97
N TYR A 175 10.36 -16.49 6.16
CA TYR A 175 11.67 -15.89 5.99
C TYR A 175 11.89 -15.28 4.60
N ALA A 176 11.56 -16.03 3.55
CA ALA A 176 11.64 -15.55 2.17
C ALA A 176 10.75 -14.31 1.95
N ALA A 177 9.51 -14.34 2.48
CA ALA A 177 8.61 -13.20 2.42
C ALA A 177 9.12 -11.98 3.20
N MET A 178 9.72 -12.18 4.38
CA MET A 178 10.33 -11.08 5.16
C MET A 178 11.45 -10.40 4.37
N ARG A 179 12.34 -11.20 3.75
CA ARG A 179 13.45 -10.68 2.95
C ARG A 179 12.96 -9.83 1.79
N GLU A 180 11.96 -10.31 1.07
CA GLU A 180 11.39 -9.55 -0.04
C GLU A 180 10.69 -8.28 0.47
N ALA A 181 9.91 -8.35 1.55
CA ALA A 181 9.22 -7.19 2.09
C ALA A 181 10.19 -6.09 2.59
N VAL A 182 11.28 -6.48 3.27
CA VAL A 182 12.35 -5.54 3.69
C VAL A 182 13.06 -4.93 2.49
N ARG A 183 13.34 -5.73 1.46
CA ARG A 183 13.94 -5.27 0.20
C ARG A 183 13.05 -4.25 -0.51
N LEU A 184 11.75 -4.53 -0.60
CA LEU A 184 10.76 -3.64 -1.20
C LEU A 184 10.62 -2.33 -0.43
N ARG A 185 10.70 -2.35 0.90
CA ARG A 185 10.67 -1.11 1.69
C ARG A 185 12.00 -0.35 1.71
N ALA A 186 13.01 -0.83 0.99
CA ALA A 186 14.34 -0.23 0.90
C ALA A 186 14.93 0.15 2.27
N LEU A 187 14.69 -0.68 3.30
CA LEU A 187 15.15 -0.37 4.66
C LEU A 187 16.67 -0.52 4.76
N SER A 188 17.35 0.60 4.96
CA SER A 188 18.79 0.61 5.26
C SER A 188 19.07 -0.15 6.56
N ALA A 189 20.10 -0.99 6.54
CA ALA A 189 20.60 -1.63 7.76
C ALA A 189 21.18 -0.57 8.71
N SER A 190 20.79 -0.61 9.97
CA SER A 190 21.57 0.03 11.05
C SER A 190 22.73 -0.90 11.44
N ALA A 191 23.89 -0.30 11.73
CA ALA A 191 25.20 -0.95 11.88
C ALA A 191 25.38 -1.89 13.09
N GLY A 192 24.30 -2.31 13.76
CA GLY A 192 24.36 -3.29 14.85
C GLY A 192 23.99 -4.69 14.36
N ALA A 193 24.93 -5.64 14.47
CA ALA A 193 24.61 -7.06 14.32
C ALA A 193 23.65 -7.47 15.44
N ILE A 194 22.50 -8.04 15.07
CA ILE A 194 21.60 -8.66 16.05
C ILE A 194 22.13 -10.07 16.33
N PRO A 195 22.40 -10.43 17.59
CA PRO A 195 22.82 -11.79 17.93
C PRO A 195 21.84 -12.82 17.39
N SER A 196 22.36 -13.92 16.85
CA SER A 196 21.58 -14.93 16.15
C SER A 196 20.56 -15.69 17.01
N TRP A 197 20.61 -15.52 18.34
CA TRP A 197 19.70 -16.16 19.29
C TRP A 197 18.57 -15.25 19.79
N ASN A 198 18.56 -13.97 19.44
CA ASN A 198 17.52 -13.05 19.89
C ASN A 198 16.20 -13.35 19.17
N ARG A 199 15.12 -13.57 19.93
CA ARG A 199 13.78 -13.80 19.37
C ARG A 199 13.19 -12.51 18.81
N PHE A 200 12.24 -12.64 17.90
CA PHE A 200 11.57 -11.50 17.28
C PHE A 200 11.01 -10.55 18.35
N LEU A 201 10.31 -11.08 19.35
CA LEU A 201 9.69 -10.29 20.41
C LEU A 201 10.69 -9.64 21.37
N ASP A 202 11.92 -10.16 21.47
CA ASP A 202 12.98 -9.53 22.27
C ASP A 202 13.55 -8.30 21.56
N VAL A 203 13.61 -8.35 20.22
CA VAL A 203 14.09 -7.26 19.37
C VAL A 203 13.01 -6.21 19.14
N PHE A 204 11.76 -6.65 18.99
CA PHE A 204 10.56 -5.85 18.71
C PHE A 204 9.51 -6.08 19.80
N PRO A 205 9.72 -5.55 21.01
CA PRO A 205 8.80 -5.77 22.11
C PRO A 205 7.44 -5.13 21.83
N VAL A 206 6.37 -5.88 22.13
CA VAL A 206 5.01 -5.37 22.15
C VAL A 206 4.82 -4.61 23.47
N ALA A 207 4.31 -3.37 23.42
CA ALA A 207 4.08 -2.59 24.63
C ALA A 207 3.18 -3.38 25.60
N SER A 208 3.66 -3.58 26.83
CA SER A 208 3.14 -4.51 27.85
C SER A 208 1.72 -4.21 28.38
N HIS A 209 1.00 -3.26 27.78
CA HIS A 209 -0.31 -2.78 28.21
C HIS A 209 -1.41 -2.98 27.15
N SER A 210 -1.12 -3.66 26.05
CA SER A 210 -2.13 -4.06 25.07
C SER A 210 -2.69 -5.44 25.43
N SER A 211 -3.65 -5.50 26.35
CA SER A 211 -4.55 -6.66 26.48
C SER A 211 -5.53 -6.78 25.29
N ALA A 212 -5.49 -5.82 24.37
CA ALA A 212 -6.24 -5.88 23.12
C ALA A 212 -5.66 -6.96 22.19
N PRO A 213 -6.51 -7.74 21.51
CA PRO A 213 -6.05 -8.67 20.47
C PRO A 213 -5.18 -7.93 19.46
N VAL A 214 -4.14 -8.60 18.95
CA VAL A 214 -3.29 -8.04 17.89
C VAL A 214 -4.17 -7.85 16.65
N THR A 215 -4.73 -6.65 16.48
CA THR A 215 -5.49 -6.25 15.30
C THR A 215 -4.54 -6.13 14.11
N ARG A 216 -4.99 -6.52 12.93
CA ARG A 216 -4.23 -6.34 11.69
C ARG A 216 -4.30 -4.88 11.21
N ASP A 217 -3.89 -3.95 12.07
CA ASP A 217 -3.63 -2.55 11.73
C ASP A 217 -2.25 -2.46 11.10
N VAL A 218 -2.11 -3.05 9.92
CA VAL A 218 -0.88 -3.07 9.14
C VAL A 218 -1.14 -2.57 7.75
N GLY A 219 -0.18 -1.80 7.28
CA GLY A 219 -0.28 -0.81 6.24
C GLY A 219 -0.98 0.43 6.74
N CYS A 220 -0.22 1.40 7.26
CA CYS A 220 -0.64 2.81 7.17
C CYS A 220 -1.05 3.20 5.74
N ASN A 221 -0.64 2.39 4.76
CA ASN A 221 -0.93 2.43 3.34
C ASN A 221 -1.64 1.17 2.78
N ALA A 222 -2.16 0.24 3.61
CA ALA A 222 -2.91 -0.93 3.12
C ALA A 222 -4.42 -0.73 3.17
N SER A 223 -4.90 0.18 4.04
CA SER A 223 -6.24 0.71 3.97
C SER A 223 -6.32 1.62 2.75
N LEU A 224 -7.03 1.19 1.69
CA LEU A 224 -7.52 2.10 0.65
C LEU A 224 -8.74 2.92 1.16
N LEU A 225 -8.92 3.00 2.49
CA LEU A 225 -10.04 3.61 3.21
C LEU A 225 -9.52 4.32 4.46
#